data_AF-A0A976E7A6-F1
#
_entry.id   AF-A0A976E7A6-F1
#
_cell.length_a   1.000
_cell.length_b   1.000
_cell.length_c   1.000
_cell.angle_alpha   90.00
_cell.angle_beta   90.00
_cell.angle_gamma   90.00
#
_symmetry.space_group_name_H-M   'P 1'
#
loop_
_entity.id
_entity.type
_entity.pdbx_description
1 polymer ?
#
loop_
_entity_poly.entity_id
_entity_poly.type
_entity_poly.pdbx_seq_one_letter_code
_entity_poly.pdbx_strand_id
1 'polypeptide(L)'
;MIYAPKIAQENNYYGVPVEAVSWEDRERKSMMNQSSANSLPVILTEFGSISSWSTVTTAQFKKQLGSNPTQNLYFDDFQLNRHDINAFLRDAQKALSPQQFFAFKFITSENNKNILQSVLPPFLFLFYYPWFFFFRRVLPKLKGFRKISRQLHNSGEMSKAEIMGRLIYNGFEIVSLLQNNREILLVAKINPTNNPSLLKPEPSEGFIFKTQRMGTNGTPLTLYKFRSMHPYAEYVQEFIHQHNGLEAGGKFKNDFRVSTGGRVIRKYWIDELPMLFNLLKGDLKLIGVRPISTHYFGLYPPNLQNLRIKHKPGLLPPFYADLPQTFDEIVQSEIKYLTAYEKAPFKTDWHYFVQIIKNIFIHKARSQ
;
A
#
# COMPACT_ATOMS: atom_id res chain seq x y z
N MET A 1 8.26 6.65 1.77
CA MET A 1 9.46 7.10 1.04
C MET A 1 9.04 8.42 0.41
N ILE A 2 9.10 9.51 1.18
CA ILE A 2 8.78 10.84 0.66
C ILE A 2 10.11 11.35 0.14
N TYR A 3 10.24 11.34 -1.19
CA TYR A 3 11.36 11.95 -1.90
C TYR A 3 11.17 13.47 -1.83
N ALA A 4 12.21 14.16 -1.36
CA ALA A 4 12.29 15.61 -1.42
C ALA A 4 12.23 16.04 -2.90
N PRO A 5 11.36 16.99 -3.28
CA PRO A 5 11.24 17.41 -4.66
C PRO A 5 12.44 18.29 -5.05
N LYS A 6 13.20 17.88 -6.07
CA LYS A 6 13.91 18.85 -6.92
C LYS A 6 12.88 19.49 -7.84
N ILE A 7 12.56 20.76 -7.61
CA ILE A 7 11.82 21.60 -8.57
C ILE A 7 12.69 22.80 -8.91
N ALA A 8 13.03 22.91 -10.20
CA ALA A 8 13.43 24.11 -10.94
C ALA A 8 13.27 23.71 -12.43
N GLN A 9 12.71 24.48 -13.37
CA GLN A 9 12.26 25.87 -13.44
C GLN A 9 11.35 26.00 -14.69
N GLU A 10 10.41 26.94 -14.62
CA GLU A 10 9.77 27.79 -15.66
C GLU A 10 9.58 27.29 -17.11
N ASN A 11 8.33 27.35 -17.60
CA ASN A 11 7.98 28.31 -18.66
C ASN A 11 6.45 28.51 -18.82
N ASN A 12 6.08 29.77 -19.03
CA ASN A 12 4.76 30.33 -19.33
C ASN A 12 4.09 29.71 -20.56
N TYR A 13 2.75 29.64 -20.58
CA TYR A 13 1.91 30.16 -21.67
C TYR A 13 0.44 30.27 -21.21
N TYR A 14 -0.14 31.47 -21.33
CA TYR A 14 -1.56 31.76 -21.16
C TYR A 14 -2.36 31.37 -22.42
N GLY A 15 -3.58 30.85 -22.21
CA GLY A 15 -4.73 31.08 -23.09
C GLY A 15 -5.14 29.99 -24.10
N VAL A 16 -6.02 29.07 -23.68
CA VAL A 16 -6.99 28.37 -24.58
C VAL A 16 -8.27 28.09 -23.76
N PRO A 17 -9.51 28.23 -24.31
CA PRO A 17 -10.73 28.21 -23.51
C PRO A 17 -11.02 26.82 -22.94
N VAL A 18 -11.63 26.79 -21.76
CA VAL A 18 -12.12 25.56 -21.11
C VAL A 18 -13.42 25.13 -21.80
N GLU A 19 -13.32 24.28 -22.82
CA GLU A 19 -14.45 23.45 -23.22
C GLU A 19 -14.63 22.31 -22.23
N ALA A 20 -15.83 22.19 -21.68
CA ALA A 20 -16.23 21.15 -20.74
C ALA A 20 -16.29 19.78 -21.43
N VAL A 21 -15.13 19.12 -21.53
CA VAL A 21 -15.03 17.73 -21.98
C VAL A 21 -15.38 16.81 -20.81
N SER A 22 -16.45 16.02 -20.98
CA SER A 22 -16.99 15.07 -20.01
C SER A 22 -15.90 14.10 -19.49
N TRP A 23 -16.03 13.65 -18.24
CA TRP A 23 -15.12 12.66 -17.64
C TRP A 23 -15.03 11.36 -18.48
N GLU A 24 -16.10 11.03 -19.19
CA GLU A 24 -16.22 9.84 -20.05
C GLU A 24 -15.38 9.97 -21.33
N ASP A 25 -15.25 11.17 -21.91
CA ASP A 25 -14.42 11.42 -23.10
C ASP A 25 -12.92 11.36 -22.80
N ARG A 26 -12.51 11.63 -21.55
CA ARG A 26 -11.12 11.53 -21.09
C ARG A 26 -10.70 10.07 -20.88
N GLU A 27 -11.60 9.23 -20.35
CA GLU A 27 -11.40 7.78 -20.34
C GLU A 27 -11.46 7.21 -21.76
N ARG A 28 -12.34 7.68 -22.63
CA ARG A 28 -12.37 7.26 -24.05
C ARG A 28 -11.10 7.60 -24.80
N LYS A 29 -10.53 8.80 -24.63
CA LYS A 29 -9.23 9.16 -25.25
C LYS A 29 -8.03 8.46 -24.60
N SER A 30 -8.08 8.19 -23.29
CA SER A 30 -7.10 7.34 -22.61
C SER A 30 -7.17 5.89 -23.09
N MET A 31 -8.37 5.38 -23.34
CA MET A 31 -8.62 4.04 -23.89
C MET A 31 -8.33 3.98 -25.39
N MET A 32 -8.51 5.06 -26.15
CA MET A 32 -8.15 5.15 -27.58
C MET A 32 -6.63 5.28 -27.81
N ASN A 33 -5.91 5.97 -26.92
CA ASN A 33 -4.44 5.93 -26.92
C ASN A 33 -3.86 4.62 -26.34
N GLN A 34 -4.70 3.78 -25.71
CA GLN A 34 -4.39 2.38 -25.39
C GLN A 34 -4.98 1.38 -26.40
N SER A 35 -5.76 1.84 -27.40
CA SER A 35 -6.38 0.98 -28.41
C SER A 35 -5.56 0.86 -29.70
N SER A 36 -4.32 1.35 -29.72
CA SER A 36 -3.34 1.07 -30.77
C SER A 36 -2.36 -0.03 -30.36
N ALA A 37 -2.84 -1.09 -29.71
CA ALA A 37 -2.07 -2.30 -29.46
C ALA A 37 -3.02 -3.50 -29.40
N ASN A 38 -3.48 -3.94 -30.58
CA ASN A 38 -4.17 -5.21 -30.78
C ASN A 38 -3.18 -6.40 -30.70
N SER A 39 -2.24 -6.33 -29.76
CA SER A 39 -1.26 -7.37 -29.50
C SER A 39 -1.18 -7.55 -28.00
N LEU A 40 -1.67 -8.70 -27.53
CA LEU A 40 -1.26 -9.29 -26.25
C LEU A 40 0.26 -9.05 -26.10
N PRO A 41 0.77 -8.59 -24.94
CA PRO A 41 2.20 -8.42 -24.73
C PRO A 41 2.94 -9.66 -25.23
N VAL A 42 4.01 -9.50 -26.01
CA VAL A 42 4.75 -10.59 -26.70
C VAL A 42 5.00 -11.80 -25.78
N ILE A 43 5.16 -11.57 -24.48
CA ILE A 43 5.31 -12.58 -23.42
C ILE A 43 4.14 -13.60 -23.33
N LEU A 44 2.92 -13.23 -23.72
CA LEU A 44 1.75 -14.12 -23.73
C LEU A 44 1.79 -15.11 -24.90
N THR A 45 2.55 -14.82 -25.96
CA THR A 45 2.80 -15.80 -27.03
C THR A 45 3.61 -16.99 -26.51
N GLU A 46 4.40 -16.81 -25.46
CA GLU A 46 5.15 -17.89 -24.79
C GLU A 46 4.24 -18.84 -23.99
N PHE A 47 2.99 -18.45 -23.72
CA PHE A 47 1.96 -19.32 -23.14
C PHE A 47 1.05 -19.98 -24.19
N GLY A 48 1.26 -19.71 -25.48
CA GLY A 48 0.32 -20.07 -26.54
C GLY A 48 -0.99 -19.27 -26.50
N SER A 49 -1.95 -19.62 -27.36
CA SER A 49 -3.26 -18.98 -27.40
C SER A 49 -3.97 -19.06 -26.03
N ILE A 50 -4.72 -18.04 -25.62
CA ILE A 50 -5.51 -18.10 -24.36
C ILE A 50 -6.44 -19.33 -24.33
N SER A 51 -6.91 -19.78 -25.49
CA SER A 51 -7.70 -21.00 -25.68
C SER A 51 -6.95 -22.32 -25.41
N SER A 52 -5.61 -22.33 -25.43
CA SER A 52 -4.79 -23.51 -25.14
C SER A 52 -4.35 -23.60 -23.68
N TRP A 53 -4.77 -22.66 -22.83
CA TRP A 53 -4.40 -22.66 -21.42
C TRP A 53 -5.24 -23.68 -20.65
N SER A 54 -4.61 -24.78 -20.25
CA SER A 54 -5.24 -25.75 -19.33
C SER A 54 -4.92 -25.40 -17.88
N THR A 55 -5.94 -25.25 -17.04
CA THR A 55 -5.77 -25.06 -15.60
C THR A 55 -5.00 -26.22 -14.99
N VAL A 56 -3.94 -25.92 -14.25
CA VAL A 56 -3.17 -26.94 -13.52
C VAL A 56 -3.96 -27.33 -12.27
N THR A 57 -4.43 -28.57 -12.21
CA THR A 57 -5.07 -29.12 -11.01
C THR A 57 -4.04 -29.30 -9.89
N THR A 58 -4.50 -29.36 -8.64
CA THR A 58 -3.63 -29.60 -7.48
C THR A 58 -2.84 -30.88 -7.57
N ALA A 59 -3.41 -31.94 -8.15
CA ALA A 59 -2.73 -33.21 -8.32
C ALA A 59 -1.59 -33.09 -9.34
N GLN A 60 -1.83 -32.40 -10.46
CA GLN A 60 -0.81 -32.10 -11.47
C GLN A 60 0.30 -31.21 -10.89
N PHE A 61 -0.08 -30.18 -10.14
CA PHE A 61 0.85 -29.28 -9.47
C PHE A 61 1.73 -30.02 -8.46
N LYS A 62 1.15 -30.91 -7.65
CA LYS A 62 1.90 -31.73 -6.69
C LYS A 62 2.85 -32.72 -7.38
N LYS A 63 2.48 -33.23 -8.55
CA LYS A 63 3.35 -34.08 -9.37
C LYS A 63 4.55 -33.30 -9.93
N GLN A 64 4.35 -32.02 -10.25
CA GLN A 64 5.41 -31.13 -10.76
C GLN A 64 6.42 -30.69 -9.70
N LEU A 65 6.09 -30.72 -8.41
CA LEU A 65 7.02 -30.41 -7.30
C LEU A 65 8.27 -31.34 -7.26
N GLY A 66 8.25 -32.48 -7.96
CA GLY A 66 9.35 -33.45 -8.01
C GLY A 66 10.04 -33.60 -9.37
N SER A 67 9.69 -32.78 -10.36
CA SER A 67 10.23 -32.86 -11.73
C SER A 67 10.45 -31.46 -12.29
N ASN A 68 11.58 -31.19 -12.96
CA ASN A 68 11.76 -29.91 -13.67
C ASN A 68 10.61 -29.71 -14.66
N PRO A 69 9.71 -28.72 -14.46
CA PRO A 69 8.65 -28.49 -15.42
C PRO A 69 9.28 -27.97 -16.69
N THR A 70 8.75 -28.39 -17.84
CA THR A 70 9.14 -27.87 -19.15
C THR A 70 8.15 -26.84 -19.69
N GLN A 71 7.04 -26.60 -18.98
CA GLN A 71 5.92 -25.79 -19.45
C GLN A 71 5.55 -24.67 -18.48
N ASN A 72 5.11 -23.54 -19.05
CA ASN A 72 4.50 -22.45 -18.30
C ASN A 72 3.22 -22.92 -17.60
N LEU A 73 2.95 -22.37 -16.41
CA LEU A 73 1.82 -22.82 -15.58
C LEU A 73 0.69 -21.79 -15.57
N TYR A 74 -0.55 -22.26 -15.68
CA TYR A 74 -1.75 -21.45 -15.58
C TYR A 74 -2.64 -21.91 -14.42
N PHE A 75 -3.07 -20.96 -13.59
CA PHE A 75 -3.91 -21.20 -12.44
C PHE A 75 -5.09 -20.23 -12.41
N ASP A 76 -6.21 -20.70 -11.89
CA ASP A 76 -7.43 -19.92 -11.76
C ASP A 76 -7.65 -19.44 -10.31
N ASP A 77 -8.69 -18.64 -10.14
CA ASP A 77 -9.07 -17.99 -8.89
C ASP A 77 -9.27 -19.00 -7.76
N PHE A 78 -9.78 -20.19 -8.09
CA PHE A 78 -10.04 -21.27 -7.13
C PHE A 78 -8.75 -21.80 -6.50
N GLN A 79 -7.67 -21.94 -7.28
CA GLN A 79 -6.39 -22.40 -6.74
C GLN A 79 -5.75 -21.36 -5.81
N LEU A 80 -5.99 -20.07 -6.06
CA LEU A 80 -5.50 -18.98 -5.21
C LEU A 80 -6.35 -18.80 -3.95
N ASN A 81 -7.65 -19.07 -3.98
CA ASN A 81 -8.54 -18.94 -2.81
C ASN A 81 -8.44 -20.11 -1.81
N ARG A 82 -7.29 -20.79 -1.79
CA ARG A 82 -6.98 -21.83 -0.81
C ARG A 82 -6.74 -21.26 0.58
N HIS A 83 -6.85 -22.15 1.55
CA HIS A 83 -6.68 -21.88 2.98
C HIS A 83 -5.34 -21.22 3.34
N ASP A 84 -4.28 -21.49 2.56
CA ASP A 84 -2.97 -20.84 2.70
C ASP A 84 -2.38 -20.52 1.32
N ILE A 85 -2.62 -19.29 0.88
CA ILE A 85 -2.17 -18.77 -0.42
C ILE A 85 -0.65 -18.64 -0.46
N ASN A 86 -0.04 -18.24 0.65
CA ASN A 86 1.41 -18.09 0.69
C ASN A 86 2.10 -19.45 0.61
N ALA A 87 1.55 -20.49 1.25
CA ALA A 87 2.04 -21.86 1.08
C ALA A 87 1.93 -22.31 -0.37
N PHE A 88 0.78 -22.09 -1.01
CA PHE A 88 0.61 -22.39 -2.42
C PHE A 88 1.63 -21.65 -3.31
N LEU A 89 1.87 -20.36 -3.07
CA LEU A 89 2.85 -19.57 -3.82
C LEU A 89 4.28 -20.04 -3.58
N ARG A 90 4.63 -20.45 -2.36
CA ARG A 90 5.93 -21.06 -2.06
C ARG A 90 6.12 -22.39 -2.78
N ASP A 91 5.09 -23.23 -2.81
CA ASP A 91 5.15 -24.48 -3.57
C ASP A 91 5.29 -24.20 -5.08
N ALA A 92 4.66 -23.14 -5.58
CA ALA A 92 4.76 -22.78 -7.00
C ALA A 92 6.16 -22.29 -7.34
N GLN A 93 6.78 -21.54 -6.43
CA GLN A 93 8.16 -21.09 -6.56
C GLN A 93 9.16 -22.25 -6.56
N LYS A 94 8.89 -23.33 -5.83
CA LYS A 94 9.73 -24.56 -5.85
C LYS A 94 9.55 -25.36 -7.14
N ALA A 95 8.36 -25.33 -7.72
CA ALA A 95 8.07 -26.04 -8.96
C ALA A 95 8.68 -25.33 -10.17
N LEU A 96 8.69 -24.00 -10.21
CA LEU A 96 9.09 -23.22 -11.39
C LEU A 96 10.61 -23.02 -11.50
N SER A 97 11.12 -22.97 -12.74
CA SER A 97 12.48 -22.50 -13.05
C SER A 97 12.51 -20.98 -13.29
N PRO A 98 13.66 -20.28 -13.10
CA PRO A 98 13.73 -18.82 -13.24
C PRO A 98 13.34 -18.24 -14.61
N GLN A 99 13.45 -19.05 -15.67
CA GLN A 99 13.11 -18.65 -17.06
C GLN A 99 11.63 -18.91 -17.39
N GLN A 100 10.89 -19.57 -16.49
CA GLN A 100 9.50 -19.92 -16.72
C GLN A 100 8.57 -18.83 -16.22
N PHE A 101 7.45 -18.73 -16.92
CA PHE A 101 6.38 -17.83 -16.57
C PHE A 101 5.22 -18.59 -15.93
N PHE A 102 4.49 -17.81 -15.14
CA PHE A 102 3.37 -18.23 -14.35
C PHE A 102 2.23 -17.24 -14.56
N ALA A 103 1.10 -17.73 -15.09
CA ALA A 103 -0.10 -16.94 -15.30
C ALA A 103 -1.20 -17.29 -14.29
N PHE A 104 -1.94 -16.26 -13.88
CA PHE A 104 -3.05 -16.37 -12.95
C PHE A 104 -4.23 -15.53 -13.37
N LYS A 105 -5.42 -16.11 -13.25
CA LYS A 105 -6.67 -15.38 -13.35
C LYS A 105 -7.34 -15.30 -11.99
N PHE A 106 -7.73 -14.10 -11.56
CA PHE A 106 -8.37 -13.90 -10.27
C PHE A 106 -9.42 -12.80 -10.30
N ILE A 107 -10.37 -12.89 -9.36
CA ILE A 107 -11.42 -11.89 -9.15
C ILE A 107 -11.12 -11.15 -7.86
N THR A 108 -11.00 -9.82 -7.92
CA THR A 108 -10.69 -9.03 -6.73
C THR A 108 -11.94 -8.51 -6.02
N SER A 109 -11.76 -8.04 -4.78
CA SER A 109 -12.79 -7.27 -4.07
C SER A 109 -13.22 -6.02 -4.84
N GLU A 110 -12.31 -5.42 -5.63
CA GLU A 110 -12.66 -4.30 -6.52
C GLU A 110 -13.53 -4.77 -7.69
N ASN A 111 -13.24 -5.93 -8.29
CA ASN A 111 -14.08 -6.51 -9.33
C ASN A 111 -15.48 -6.85 -8.80
N ASN A 112 -15.58 -7.51 -7.64
CA ASN A 112 -16.86 -7.84 -7.04
C ASN A 112 -17.68 -6.59 -6.71
N LYS A 113 -17.03 -5.52 -6.25
CA LYS A 113 -17.69 -4.22 -6.10
C LYS A 113 -18.23 -3.72 -7.43
N ASN A 114 -17.44 -3.72 -8.50
CA ASN A 114 -17.86 -3.23 -9.82
C ASN A 114 -19.01 -4.07 -10.40
N ILE A 115 -18.97 -5.40 -10.22
CA ILE A 115 -20.04 -6.32 -10.62
C ILE A 115 -21.32 -6.01 -9.84
N LEU A 116 -21.25 -5.82 -8.53
CA LEU A 116 -22.42 -5.46 -7.73
C LEU A 116 -22.98 -4.09 -8.13
N GLN A 117 -22.13 -3.13 -8.48
CA GLN A 117 -22.55 -1.81 -8.95
C GLN A 117 -23.24 -1.87 -10.32
N SER A 118 -22.87 -2.80 -11.20
CA SER A 118 -23.52 -2.94 -12.50
C SER A 118 -24.85 -3.70 -12.46
N VAL A 119 -25.07 -4.49 -11.42
CA VAL A 119 -26.29 -5.31 -11.25
C VAL A 119 -27.31 -4.65 -10.33
N LEU A 120 -26.89 -3.98 -9.25
CA LEU A 120 -27.78 -3.40 -8.26
C LEU A 120 -28.06 -1.91 -8.53
N PRO A 121 -29.32 -1.44 -8.35
CA PRO A 121 -29.64 -0.02 -8.29
C PRO A 121 -28.80 0.72 -7.23
N PRO A 122 -28.41 2.00 -7.44
CA PRO A 122 -27.52 2.73 -6.55
C PRO A 122 -27.95 2.75 -5.07
N PHE A 123 -29.26 2.87 -4.82
CA PHE A 123 -29.82 2.83 -3.46
C PHE A 123 -29.59 1.47 -2.80
N LEU A 124 -29.90 0.37 -3.47
CA LEU A 124 -29.69 -0.98 -2.92
C LEU A 124 -28.19 -1.29 -2.75
N PHE A 125 -27.35 -0.86 -3.69
CA PHE A 125 -25.90 -1.00 -3.57
C PHE A 125 -25.37 -0.34 -2.29
N LEU A 126 -25.86 0.86 -1.95
CA LEU A 126 -25.43 1.61 -0.77
C LEU A 126 -25.66 0.84 0.54
N PHE A 127 -26.77 0.10 0.67
CA PHE A 127 -27.08 -0.68 1.87
C PHE A 127 -26.50 -2.09 1.82
N TYR A 128 -26.47 -2.73 0.65
CA TYR A 128 -26.01 -4.11 0.50
C TYR A 128 -24.48 -4.22 0.56
N TYR A 129 -23.76 -3.35 -0.15
CA TYR A 129 -22.31 -3.50 -0.30
C TYR A 129 -21.53 -3.43 1.02
N PRO A 130 -21.85 -2.56 2.00
CA PRO A 130 -21.17 -2.56 3.30
C PRO A 130 -21.27 -3.91 4.01
N TRP A 131 -22.45 -4.56 3.98
CA TRP A 131 -22.64 -5.89 4.54
C TRP A 131 -21.90 -6.96 3.75
N PHE A 132 -22.02 -6.94 2.42
CA PHE A 132 -21.29 -7.85 1.54
C PHE A 132 -19.78 -7.78 1.80
N PHE A 133 -19.22 -6.56 1.81
CA PHE A 133 -17.82 -6.31 2.12
C PHE A 133 -17.47 -6.79 3.53
N PHE A 134 -18.29 -6.52 4.54
CA PHE A 134 -18.03 -6.98 5.90
C PHE A 134 -17.92 -8.51 5.96
N PHE A 135 -18.91 -9.24 5.43
CA PHE A 135 -18.95 -10.70 5.51
C PHE A 135 -17.93 -11.39 4.60
N ARG A 136 -17.59 -10.79 3.45
CA ARG A 136 -16.64 -11.39 2.49
C ARG A 136 -15.19 -10.96 2.70
N ARG A 137 -14.94 -9.76 3.23
CA ARG A 137 -13.58 -9.19 3.37
C ARG A 137 -13.12 -9.07 4.83
N VAL A 138 -13.99 -8.64 5.74
CA VAL A 138 -13.63 -8.31 7.13
C VAL A 138 -13.77 -9.52 8.05
N LEU A 139 -14.96 -10.13 8.08
CA LEU A 139 -15.30 -11.21 9.01
C LEU A 139 -14.34 -12.40 8.93
N PRO A 140 -13.92 -12.89 7.73
CA PRO A 140 -12.95 -13.98 7.60
C PRO A 140 -11.61 -13.71 8.31
N LYS A 141 -11.22 -12.43 8.41
CA LYS A 141 -9.91 -11.99 8.91
C LYS A 141 -9.91 -11.70 10.42
N LEU A 142 -11.09 -11.62 11.06
CA LEU A 142 -11.23 -11.37 12.50
C LEU A 142 -10.79 -12.56 13.35
N LYS A 143 -10.19 -12.27 14.52
CA LYS A 143 -9.83 -13.31 15.51
C LYS A 143 -11.12 -14.02 15.96
N GLY A 144 -11.10 -15.35 16.04
CA GLY A 144 -12.28 -16.18 16.33
C GLY A 144 -13.01 -16.68 15.07
N PHE A 145 -13.32 -15.80 14.12
CA PHE A 145 -14.02 -16.17 12.88
C PHE A 145 -13.13 -16.84 11.83
N ARG A 146 -11.81 -16.66 11.92
CA ARG A 146 -10.85 -17.34 11.03
C ARG A 146 -11.06 -18.85 10.96
N LYS A 147 -11.34 -19.53 12.08
CA LYS A 147 -11.53 -20.99 12.10
C LYS A 147 -12.78 -21.41 11.33
N ILE A 148 -13.87 -20.65 11.49
CA ILE A 148 -15.16 -20.89 10.83
C ILE A 148 -15.02 -20.62 9.32
N SER A 149 -14.44 -19.47 8.96
CA SER A 149 -14.22 -19.10 7.55
C SER A 149 -13.38 -20.15 6.82
N ARG A 150 -12.36 -20.68 7.52
CA ARG A 150 -11.50 -21.75 7.06
C ARG A 150 -12.23 -23.07 6.82
N GLN A 151 -13.21 -23.42 7.66
CA GLN A 151 -14.06 -24.61 7.47
C GLN A 151 -15.04 -24.44 6.30
N LEU A 152 -15.51 -23.22 6.06
CA LEU A 152 -16.41 -22.88 4.96
C LEU A 152 -15.67 -22.66 3.61
N HIS A 153 -14.37 -22.97 3.55
CA HIS A 153 -13.52 -22.70 2.38
C HIS A 153 -13.60 -21.25 1.87
N ASN A 154 -13.88 -20.31 2.78
CA ASN A 154 -13.93 -18.90 2.48
C ASN A 154 -12.61 -18.27 2.93
N SER A 155 -11.65 -18.16 2.02
CA SER A 155 -10.38 -17.44 2.22
C SER A 155 -10.58 -15.94 2.41
N GLY A 156 -11.78 -15.44 2.09
CA GLY A 156 -12.12 -14.02 2.06
C GLY A 156 -11.62 -13.37 0.78
N GLU A 157 -12.40 -12.41 0.26
CA GLU A 157 -12.02 -11.67 -0.94
C GLU A 157 -10.68 -10.97 -0.75
N MET A 158 -9.90 -10.88 -1.82
CA MET A 158 -8.63 -10.13 -1.83
C MET A 158 -8.69 -8.97 -2.79
N SER A 159 -8.04 -7.88 -2.39
CA SER A 159 -7.80 -6.75 -3.28
C SER A 159 -6.66 -7.03 -4.23
N LYS A 160 -6.65 -6.33 -5.38
CA LYS A 160 -5.51 -6.32 -6.32
C LYS A 160 -4.16 -6.13 -5.62
N ALA A 161 -4.05 -5.15 -4.71
CA ALA A 161 -2.83 -4.88 -3.94
C ALA A 161 -2.36 -6.03 -3.07
N GLU A 162 -3.30 -6.81 -2.50
CA GLU A 162 -2.96 -7.92 -1.62
C GLU A 162 -2.42 -9.10 -2.43
N ILE A 163 -3.05 -9.43 -3.56
CA ILE A 163 -2.61 -10.52 -4.44
C ILE A 163 -1.22 -10.21 -5.01
N MET A 164 -1.05 -9.01 -5.58
CA MET A 164 0.26 -8.57 -6.09
C MET A 164 1.32 -8.52 -4.99
N GLY A 165 0.96 -8.04 -3.80
CA GLY A 165 1.88 -7.98 -2.66
C GLY A 165 2.31 -9.36 -2.19
N ARG A 166 1.40 -10.35 -2.18
CA ARG A 166 1.72 -11.75 -1.84
C ARG A 166 2.64 -12.39 -2.88
N LEU A 167 2.44 -12.12 -4.17
CA LEU A 167 3.32 -12.60 -5.23
C LEU A 167 4.74 -12.07 -5.02
N ILE A 168 4.90 -10.75 -4.89
CA ILE A 168 6.21 -10.13 -4.68
C ILE A 168 6.85 -10.60 -3.37
N TYR A 169 6.06 -10.74 -2.30
CA TYR A 169 6.53 -11.28 -1.03
C TYR A 169 7.08 -12.71 -1.15
N ASN A 170 6.46 -13.57 -1.94
CA ASN A 170 6.92 -14.95 -2.17
C ASN A 170 7.96 -15.08 -3.30
N GLY A 171 8.55 -13.96 -3.74
CA GLY A 171 9.66 -13.95 -4.68
C GLY A 171 9.26 -14.03 -6.15
N PHE A 172 8.09 -13.50 -6.50
CA PHE A 172 7.68 -13.34 -7.90
C PHE A 172 7.87 -11.91 -8.39
N GLU A 173 8.31 -11.75 -9.63
CA GLU A 173 8.30 -10.50 -10.38
C GLU A 173 7.05 -10.46 -11.26
N ILE A 174 6.30 -9.36 -11.22
CA ILE A 174 5.10 -9.16 -12.04
C ILE A 174 5.55 -8.62 -13.40
N VAL A 175 5.30 -9.40 -14.45
CA VAL A 175 5.75 -9.10 -15.82
C VAL A 175 4.65 -8.39 -16.60
N SER A 176 3.40 -8.82 -16.45
CA SER A 176 2.26 -8.24 -17.15
C SER A 176 0.99 -8.35 -16.32
N LEU A 177 0.11 -7.37 -16.49
CA LEU A 177 -1.17 -7.31 -15.83
C LEU A 177 -2.23 -6.78 -16.80
N LEU A 178 -3.17 -7.65 -17.16
CA LEU A 178 -4.36 -7.31 -17.94
C LEU A 178 -5.56 -7.30 -17.00
N GLN A 179 -6.33 -6.22 -17.00
CA GLN A 179 -7.50 -6.08 -16.13
C GLN A 179 -8.74 -5.69 -16.94
N ASN A 180 -9.88 -6.27 -16.59
CA ASN A 180 -11.20 -5.81 -17.02
C ASN A 180 -12.10 -5.62 -15.77
N ASN A 181 -13.36 -5.26 -15.98
CA ASN A 181 -14.28 -5.00 -14.86
C ASN A 181 -14.59 -6.25 -14.00
N ARG A 182 -14.40 -7.46 -14.53
CA ARG A 182 -14.78 -8.73 -13.90
C ARG A 182 -13.60 -9.50 -13.31
N GLU A 183 -12.44 -9.46 -13.94
CA GLU A 183 -11.29 -10.27 -13.56
C GLU A 183 -9.97 -9.60 -13.94
N ILE A 184 -8.89 -10.09 -13.31
CA ILE A 184 -7.51 -9.72 -13.60
C ILE A 184 -6.75 -10.96 -14.04
N LEU A 185 -6.05 -10.83 -15.16
CA LEU A 185 -5.06 -11.79 -15.64
C LEU A 185 -3.66 -11.22 -15.38
N LEU A 186 -2.87 -11.93 -14.58
CA LEU A 186 -1.52 -11.53 -14.20
C LEU A 186 -0.52 -12.58 -14.68
N VAL A 187 0.58 -12.13 -15.26
CA VAL A 187 1.75 -12.96 -15.57
C VAL A 187 2.90 -12.54 -14.69
N ALA A 188 3.52 -13.53 -14.05
CA ALA A 188 4.68 -13.38 -13.20
C ALA A 188 5.77 -14.40 -13.55
N LYS A 189 6.97 -14.17 -13.07
CA LYS A 189 8.09 -15.13 -13.10
C LYS A 189 8.81 -15.11 -11.76
N ILE A 190 9.69 -16.07 -11.51
CA ILE A 190 10.51 -16.05 -10.29
C ILE A 190 11.47 -14.85 -10.34
N ASN A 191 11.54 -14.13 -9.23
CA ASN A 191 12.57 -13.13 -8.98
C ASN A 191 13.74 -13.79 -8.22
N PRO A 192 14.92 -13.96 -8.84
CA PRO A 192 16.04 -14.64 -8.21
C PRO A 192 16.70 -13.82 -7.10
N THR A 193 16.53 -12.49 -7.08
CA THR A 193 17.23 -11.58 -6.16
C THR A 193 16.36 -11.10 -5.00
N ASN A 194 15.04 -11.08 -5.17
CA ASN A 194 14.11 -10.55 -4.17
C ASN A 194 13.06 -11.60 -3.78
N ASN A 195 13.24 -12.22 -2.61
CA ASN A 195 12.23 -13.07 -1.98
C ASN A 195 12.07 -12.72 -0.48
N PRO A 196 11.22 -11.72 -0.16
CA PRO A 196 11.00 -11.29 1.22
C PRO A 196 10.52 -12.39 2.16
N SER A 197 9.82 -13.42 1.67
CA SER A 197 9.27 -14.51 2.49
C SER A 197 10.33 -15.37 3.17
N LEU A 198 11.58 -15.35 2.68
CA LEU A 198 12.70 -16.07 3.27
C LEU A 198 13.30 -15.32 4.48
N LEU A 199 13.11 -14.00 4.55
CA LEU A 199 13.78 -13.12 5.51
C LEU A 199 12.82 -12.48 6.51
N LYS A 200 11.56 -12.30 6.12
CA LYS A 200 10.55 -11.57 6.90
C LYS A 200 9.40 -12.51 7.24
N PRO A 201 8.82 -12.38 8.45
CA PRO A 201 7.59 -13.08 8.78
C PRO A 201 6.41 -12.54 7.95
N GLU A 202 5.36 -13.34 7.85
CA GLU A 202 4.15 -12.94 7.12
C GLU A 202 3.49 -11.70 7.75
N PRO A 203 3.22 -10.65 6.95
CA PRO A 203 2.47 -9.49 7.39
C PRO A 203 1.12 -9.84 8.02
N SER A 204 0.85 -9.25 9.19
CA SER A 204 -0.46 -9.37 9.83
C SER A 204 -1.58 -8.81 8.95
N GLU A 205 -2.65 -9.57 8.74
CA GLU A 205 -3.85 -9.08 8.05
C GLU A 205 -4.83 -8.32 8.96
N GLY A 206 -4.46 -8.11 10.23
CA GLY A 206 -5.33 -7.47 11.22
C GLY A 206 -5.52 -5.97 10.99
N PHE A 207 -6.54 -5.43 11.66
CA PHE A 207 -6.89 -4.01 11.66
C PHE A 207 -5.84 -3.12 12.31
N ILE A 208 -5.09 -3.64 13.28
CA ILE A 208 -4.00 -2.90 13.93
C ILE A 208 -2.70 -3.30 13.25
N PHE A 209 -2.01 -2.30 12.73
CA PHE A 209 -0.67 -2.41 12.16
C PHE A 209 0.35 -1.84 13.14
N LYS A 210 1.49 -2.53 13.28
CA LYS A 210 2.61 -2.11 14.12
C LYS A 210 3.77 -1.70 13.25
N THR A 211 4.41 -0.57 13.56
CA THR A 211 5.61 -0.11 12.86
C THR A 211 6.72 0.19 13.87
N GLN A 212 7.94 -0.25 13.57
CA GLN A 212 9.12 0.11 14.36
C GLN A 212 9.66 1.45 13.88
N ARG A 213 9.98 2.32 14.84
CA ARG A 213 10.53 3.65 14.62
C ARG A 213 11.68 3.91 15.60
N MET A 214 12.50 4.90 15.30
CA MET A 214 13.53 5.37 16.24
C MET A 214 12.86 6.13 17.39
N GLY A 215 13.10 5.66 18.61
CA GLY A 215 12.69 6.30 19.86
C GLY A 215 13.85 7.01 20.56
N THR A 216 13.66 7.33 21.84
CA THR A 216 14.67 7.97 22.69
C THR A 216 15.84 7.03 22.95
N ASN A 217 17.03 7.57 23.13
CA ASN A 217 18.30 6.87 23.35
C ASN A 217 18.63 5.83 22.27
N GLY A 218 18.11 6.02 21.05
CA GLY A 218 18.30 5.08 19.95
C GLY A 218 17.50 3.78 20.08
N THR A 219 16.63 3.66 21.10
CA THR A 219 15.83 2.45 21.31
C THR A 219 14.68 2.36 20.30
N PRO A 220 14.42 1.18 19.70
CA PRO A 220 13.28 1.01 18.81
C PRO A 220 11.94 1.19 19.55
N LEU A 221 11.09 2.04 18.99
CA LEU A 221 9.74 2.32 19.46
C LEU A 221 8.71 1.65 18.53
N THR A 222 7.83 0.84 19.11
CA THR A 222 6.69 0.25 18.39
C THR A 222 5.47 1.18 18.42
N LEU A 223 5.05 1.68 17.26
CA LEU A 223 3.84 2.47 17.12
C LEU A 223 2.67 1.63 16.62
N TYR A 224 1.49 1.92 17.14
CA TYR A 224 0.24 1.29 16.74
C TYR A 224 -0.56 2.22 15.82
N LYS A 225 -1.06 1.71 14.70
CA LYS A 225 -1.95 2.44 13.79
C LYS A 225 -3.07 1.54 13.30
N PHE A 226 -4.18 2.11 12.87
CA PHE A 226 -5.12 1.33 12.07
C PHE A 226 -4.56 1.13 10.66
N ARG A 227 -4.75 -0.08 10.15
CA ARG A 227 -4.39 -0.48 8.81
C ARG A 227 -5.25 0.28 7.81
N SER A 228 -4.65 1.23 7.12
CA SER A 228 -5.27 1.97 6.03
C SER A 228 -4.96 1.39 4.65
N MET A 229 -3.86 0.64 4.52
CA MET A 229 -3.46 -0.05 3.29
C MET A 229 -3.82 -1.54 3.33
N HIS A 230 -4.03 -2.13 2.15
CA HIS A 230 -4.25 -3.56 2.02
C HIS A 230 -3.06 -4.36 2.61
N PRO A 231 -3.27 -5.57 3.13
CA PRO A 231 -2.16 -6.45 3.52
C PRO A 231 -1.16 -6.63 2.36
N TYR A 232 0.13 -6.77 2.66
CA TYR A 232 1.23 -6.90 1.69
C TYR A 232 1.44 -5.70 0.74
N ALA A 233 0.69 -4.61 0.91
CA ALA A 233 0.77 -3.47 0.01
C ALA A 233 2.16 -2.80 -0.05
N GLU A 234 2.96 -2.92 1.01
CA GLU A 234 4.33 -2.39 1.05
C GLU A 234 5.23 -2.97 -0.05
N TYR A 235 5.01 -4.22 -0.45
CA TYR A 235 5.80 -4.90 -1.48
C TYR A 235 5.46 -4.42 -2.90
N VAL A 236 4.28 -3.82 -3.09
CA VAL A 236 3.81 -3.31 -4.39
C VAL A 236 4.31 -1.88 -4.66
N GLN A 237 5.07 -1.29 -3.73
CA GLN A 237 5.51 0.10 -3.85
C GLN A 237 6.34 0.36 -5.12
N GLU A 238 7.29 -0.51 -5.42
CA GLU A 238 8.19 -0.36 -6.57
C GLU A 238 7.42 -0.48 -7.88
N PHE A 239 6.51 -1.46 -7.97
CA PHE A 239 5.60 -1.59 -9.11
C PHE A 239 4.81 -0.31 -9.36
N ILE A 240 4.21 0.27 -8.33
CA ILE A 240 3.44 1.52 -8.46
C ILE A 240 4.34 2.69 -8.85
N HIS A 241 5.55 2.75 -8.30
CA HIS A 241 6.51 3.80 -8.65
C HIS A 241 6.87 3.78 -10.14
N GLN A 242 7.00 2.59 -10.74
CA GLN A 242 7.31 2.45 -12.16
C GLN A 242 6.12 2.76 -13.08
N HIS A 243 4.89 2.49 -12.62
CA HIS A 243 3.68 2.56 -13.48
C HIS A 243 2.82 3.81 -13.25
N ASN A 244 2.94 4.46 -12.09
CA ASN A 244 2.11 5.60 -11.71
C ASN A 244 2.98 6.86 -11.55
N GLY A 245 2.45 8.00 -12.00
CA GLY A 245 3.08 9.30 -11.72
C GLY A 245 2.91 9.74 -10.27
N LEU A 246 3.62 10.79 -9.88
CA LEU A 246 3.46 11.45 -8.58
C LEU A 246 2.46 12.62 -8.66
N GLU A 247 1.70 12.82 -7.58
CA GLU A 247 0.92 14.03 -7.28
C GLU A 247 1.82 15.09 -6.61
N ALA A 248 1.31 16.31 -6.48
CA ALA A 248 1.92 17.33 -5.65
C ALA A 248 2.11 16.80 -4.21
N GLY A 249 3.31 16.98 -3.65
CA GLY A 249 3.70 16.40 -2.35
C GLY A 249 4.25 14.97 -2.41
N GLY A 250 4.49 14.42 -3.60
CA GLY A 250 5.22 13.14 -3.77
C GLY A 250 4.38 11.89 -3.50
N LYS A 251 3.04 11.98 -3.54
CA LYS A 251 2.13 10.83 -3.43
C LYS A 251 2.00 10.13 -4.77
N PHE A 252 1.83 8.81 -4.80
CA PHE A 252 1.51 8.14 -6.05
C PHE A 252 0.10 8.50 -6.49
N LYS A 253 -0.05 8.94 -7.74
CA LYS A 253 -1.35 9.03 -8.42
C LYS A 253 -1.98 7.65 -8.41
N ASN A 254 -3.29 7.56 -8.15
CA ASN A 254 -4.04 6.30 -8.19
C ASN A 254 -3.44 5.17 -7.33
N ASP A 255 -2.98 5.47 -6.10
CA ASP A 255 -2.40 4.48 -5.19
C ASP A 255 -3.43 3.44 -4.71
N PHE A 256 -3.54 2.33 -5.44
CA PHE A 256 -4.45 1.22 -5.14
C PHE A 256 -4.06 0.41 -3.91
N ARG A 257 -2.93 0.73 -3.26
CA ARG A 257 -2.57 0.14 -1.96
C ARG A 257 -3.46 0.64 -0.83
N VAL A 258 -4.00 1.85 -0.94
CA VAL A 258 -4.84 2.45 0.10
C VAL A 258 -6.28 2.00 -0.09
N SER A 259 -6.82 1.30 0.89
CA SER A 259 -8.21 0.83 0.83
C SER A 259 -9.20 1.99 0.80
N THR A 260 -10.41 1.76 0.30
CA THR A 260 -11.46 2.80 0.26
C THR A 260 -11.78 3.33 1.67
N GLY A 261 -11.96 2.44 2.65
CA GLY A 261 -12.09 2.83 4.06
C GLY A 261 -10.81 3.46 4.61
N GLY A 262 -9.64 2.97 4.18
CA GLY A 262 -8.33 3.53 4.45
C GLY A 262 -8.18 5.01 4.10
N ARG A 263 -8.70 5.42 2.93
CA ARG A 263 -8.72 6.82 2.50
C ARG A 263 -9.54 7.68 3.45
N VAL A 264 -10.68 7.18 3.92
CA VAL A 264 -11.56 7.88 4.87
C VAL A 264 -10.86 8.04 6.23
N ILE A 265 -10.33 6.96 6.80
CA ILE A 265 -9.69 7.02 8.12
C ILE A 265 -8.44 7.92 8.10
N ARG A 266 -7.65 7.91 7.01
CA ARG A 266 -6.52 8.84 6.84
C ARG A 266 -6.97 10.28 6.73
N LYS A 267 -8.06 10.54 5.98
CA LYS A 267 -8.63 11.88 5.81
C LYS A 267 -9.00 12.52 7.15
N TYR A 268 -9.47 11.72 8.09
CA TYR A 268 -9.91 12.15 9.42
C TYR A 268 -8.91 11.81 10.54
N TRP A 269 -7.68 11.38 10.22
CA TRP A 269 -6.64 11.00 11.19
C TRP A 269 -7.05 9.90 12.17
N ILE A 270 -8.09 9.15 11.83
CA ILE A 270 -8.58 8.02 12.62
C ILE A 270 -7.51 6.93 12.64
N ASP A 271 -6.71 6.79 11.59
CA ASP A 271 -5.65 5.77 11.51
C ASP A 271 -4.55 5.93 12.55
N GLU A 272 -4.37 7.14 13.09
CA GLU A 272 -3.39 7.45 14.13
C GLU A 272 -3.93 7.29 15.55
N LEU A 273 -5.25 7.10 15.74
CA LEU A 273 -5.86 6.95 17.06
C LEU A 273 -5.20 5.87 17.93
N PRO A 274 -4.77 4.69 17.42
CA PRO A 274 -4.09 3.71 18.25
C PRO A 274 -2.75 4.20 18.82
N MET A 275 -2.13 5.24 18.25
CA MET A 275 -0.92 5.87 18.82
C MET A 275 -1.22 6.63 20.11
N LEU A 276 -2.48 6.96 20.43
CA LEU A 276 -2.84 7.50 21.75
C LEU A 276 -2.49 6.51 22.86
N PHE A 277 -2.51 5.20 22.59
CA PHE A 277 -2.01 4.21 23.55
C PHE A 277 -0.51 4.39 23.84
N ASN A 278 0.30 4.71 22.82
CA ASN A 278 1.72 5.03 23.02
C ASN A 278 1.90 6.31 23.84
N LEU A 279 1.05 7.32 23.64
CA LEU A 279 1.06 8.54 24.45
C LEU A 279 0.74 8.23 25.92
N LEU A 280 -0.32 7.46 26.18
CA LEU A 280 -0.71 7.05 27.54
C LEU A 280 0.32 6.16 28.23
N LYS A 281 0.99 5.28 27.48
CA LYS A 281 2.10 4.45 27.96
C LYS A 281 3.37 5.26 28.26
N GLY A 282 3.43 6.51 27.81
CA GLY A 282 4.60 7.37 27.95
C GLY A 282 5.69 7.10 26.92
N ASP A 283 5.40 6.34 25.87
CA ASP A 283 6.32 6.08 24.74
C ASP A 283 6.46 7.33 23.84
N LEU A 284 5.43 8.18 23.80
CA LEU A 284 5.39 9.45 23.06
C LEU A 284 5.06 10.62 24.00
N LYS A 285 5.33 11.85 23.56
CA LYS A 285 4.72 13.09 24.09
C LYS A 285 3.75 13.70 23.08
N LEU A 286 2.97 14.69 23.51
CA LEU A 286 1.96 15.33 22.66
C LEU A 286 2.61 16.12 21.51
N ILE A 287 3.44 17.11 21.83
CA ILE A 287 4.23 17.87 20.85
C ILE A 287 5.58 17.21 20.67
N GLY A 288 6.24 17.31 19.52
CA GLY A 288 7.63 16.86 19.38
C GLY A 288 7.92 16.18 18.05
N VAL A 289 9.20 16.03 17.74
CA VAL A 289 9.64 15.49 16.45
C VAL A 289 9.02 14.12 16.18
N ARG A 290 8.57 13.90 14.93
CA ARG A 290 7.88 12.66 14.58
C ARG A 290 8.85 11.48 14.73
N PRO A 291 8.41 10.34 15.27
CA PRO A 291 9.19 9.11 15.21
C PRO A 291 9.30 8.63 13.74
N ILE A 292 10.53 8.46 13.25
CA ILE A 292 10.83 8.05 11.87
C ILE A 292 11.46 6.66 11.82
N SER A 293 11.47 6.01 10.65
CA SER A 293 12.10 4.68 10.51
C SER A 293 13.62 4.80 10.61
N THR A 294 14.30 3.74 11.01
CA THR A 294 15.78 3.71 11.11
C THR A 294 16.46 4.11 9.80
N HIS A 295 15.94 3.63 8.67
CA HIS A 295 16.43 4.04 7.35
C HIS A 295 16.29 5.55 7.11
N TYR A 296 15.14 6.14 7.42
CA TYR A 296 14.92 7.57 7.23
C TYR A 296 15.74 8.40 8.22
N PHE A 297 15.96 7.88 9.43
CA PHE A 297 16.81 8.52 10.43
C PHE A 297 18.26 8.66 9.96
N GLY A 298 18.77 7.66 9.23
CA GLY A 298 20.10 7.71 8.62
C GLY A 298 20.26 8.78 7.52
N LEU A 299 19.17 9.35 6.99
CA LEU A 299 19.22 10.45 6.01
C LEU A 299 19.44 11.83 6.65
N TYR A 300 19.25 11.94 7.97
CA TYR A 300 19.35 13.23 8.67
C TYR A 300 20.80 13.58 8.99
N PRO A 301 21.15 14.86 9.13
CA PRO A 301 22.47 15.27 9.59
C PRO A 301 22.84 14.68 10.98
N PRO A 302 24.10 14.29 11.24
CA PRO A 302 24.50 13.65 12.51
C PRO A 302 24.18 14.46 13.77
N ASN A 303 24.27 15.80 13.70
CA ASN A 303 23.89 16.68 14.80
C ASN A 303 22.41 16.56 15.15
N LEU A 304 21.51 16.53 14.15
CA LEU A 304 20.08 16.38 14.38
C LEU A 304 19.73 14.94 14.79
N GLN A 305 20.41 13.93 14.26
CA GLN A 305 20.27 12.55 14.75
C GLN A 305 20.50 12.47 16.27
N ASN A 306 21.60 13.08 16.75
CA ASN A 306 21.94 13.13 18.17
C ASN A 306 20.93 13.92 19.01
N LEU A 307 20.39 15.03 18.50
CA LEU A 307 19.32 15.75 19.19
C LEU A 307 18.04 14.90 19.26
N ARG A 308 17.61 14.27 18.16
CA ARG A 308 16.38 13.47 18.13
C ARG A 308 16.39 12.33 19.14
N ILE A 309 17.51 11.62 19.29
CA ILE A 309 17.58 10.51 20.25
C ILE A 309 17.59 10.98 21.70
N LYS A 310 18.01 12.21 22.01
CA LYS A 310 17.96 12.77 23.37
C LYS A 310 16.54 13.07 23.84
N HIS A 311 15.63 13.30 22.90
CA HIS A 311 14.27 13.78 23.19
C HIS A 311 13.22 12.71 22.91
N LYS A 312 12.12 12.75 23.68
CA LYS A 312 10.97 11.88 23.43
C LYS A 312 10.24 12.33 22.15
N PRO A 313 9.96 11.42 21.21
CA PRO A 313 9.20 11.77 20.01
C PRO A 313 7.79 12.25 20.32
N GLY A 314 7.22 13.04 19.42
CA GLY A 314 5.89 13.65 19.57
C GLY A 314 4.84 13.10 18.61
N LEU A 315 3.58 13.16 19.03
CA LEU A 315 2.42 12.89 18.19
C LEU A 315 2.18 14.03 17.18
N LEU A 316 2.42 15.28 17.60
CA LEU A 316 2.28 16.52 16.84
C LEU A 316 3.66 17.16 16.60
N PRO A 317 4.26 16.91 15.42
CA PRO A 317 5.53 17.49 15.01
C PRO A 317 5.55 19.00 14.82
N PRO A 318 6.71 19.65 15.06
CA PRO A 318 6.88 21.09 14.87
C PRO A 318 6.66 21.55 13.43
N PHE A 319 6.87 20.68 12.44
CA PHE A 319 6.62 21.02 11.04
C PHE A 319 5.14 21.34 10.76
N TYR A 320 4.18 20.93 11.60
CA TYR A 320 2.78 21.39 11.45
C TYR A 320 2.59 22.85 11.86
N ALA A 321 3.50 23.41 12.64
CA ALA A 321 3.56 24.84 12.96
C ALA A 321 4.31 25.61 11.86
N ASP A 322 5.50 25.12 11.48
CA ASP A 322 6.40 25.84 10.57
C ASP A 322 6.04 25.65 9.07
N LEU A 323 5.27 24.61 8.71
CA LEU A 323 4.84 24.28 7.34
C LEU A 323 5.97 24.23 6.28
N PRO A 324 7.08 23.52 6.54
CA PRO A 324 8.21 23.43 5.61
C PRO A 324 7.83 22.70 4.32
N GLN A 325 8.44 23.10 3.21
CA GLN A 325 8.23 22.54 1.87
C GLN A 325 9.37 21.61 1.44
N THR A 326 10.59 21.87 1.91
CA THR A 326 11.79 21.11 1.54
C THR A 326 12.30 20.25 2.70
N PHE A 327 13.13 19.25 2.39
CA PHE A 327 13.75 18.41 3.43
C PHE A 327 14.65 19.23 4.35
N ASP A 328 15.39 20.19 3.80
CA ASP A 328 16.27 21.05 4.58
C ASP A 328 15.45 21.95 5.53
N GLU A 329 14.31 22.48 5.08
CA GLU A 329 13.39 23.21 5.96
C GLU A 329 12.79 22.33 7.07
N ILE A 330 12.50 21.05 6.80
CA ILE A 330 12.09 20.08 7.84
C ILE A 330 13.20 19.92 8.88
N VAL A 331 14.45 19.75 8.44
CA VAL A 331 15.62 19.66 9.32
C VAL A 331 15.75 20.91 10.20
N GLN A 332 15.61 22.10 9.62
CA GLN A 332 15.70 23.36 10.37
C GLN A 332 14.54 23.53 11.37
N SER A 333 13.31 23.18 10.98
CA SER A 333 12.14 23.17 11.87
C SER A 333 12.36 22.26 13.08
N GLU A 334 12.87 21.05 12.86
CA GLU A 334 13.16 20.12 13.95
C GLU A 334 14.27 20.63 14.87
N ILE A 335 15.37 21.18 14.33
CA ILE A 335 16.46 21.77 15.14
C ILE A 335 15.93 22.94 15.98
N LYS A 336 15.23 23.88 15.34
CA LYS A 336 14.63 25.07 15.99
C LYS A 336 13.76 24.66 17.18
N TYR A 337 12.88 23.69 17.00
CA TYR A 337 12.04 23.18 18.06
C TYR A 337 12.86 22.53 19.19
N LEU A 338 13.77 21.61 18.87
CA LEU A 338 14.52 20.86 19.89
C LEU A 338 15.44 21.77 20.71
N THR A 339 16.11 22.74 20.08
CA THR A 339 16.95 23.73 20.79
C THR A 339 16.12 24.68 21.65
N ALA A 340 14.93 25.10 21.21
CA ALA A 340 14.02 25.88 22.05
C ALA A 340 13.48 25.07 23.23
N TYR A 341 13.17 23.80 22.98
CA TYR A 341 12.66 22.87 23.99
C TYR A 341 13.69 22.64 25.11
N GLU A 342 14.98 22.51 24.80
CA GLU A 342 16.04 22.39 25.82
C GLU A 342 16.14 23.62 26.74
N LYS A 343 15.79 24.82 26.25
CA LYS A 343 15.83 26.06 27.04
C LYS A 343 14.57 26.26 27.88
N ALA A 344 13.39 25.99 27.31
CA ALA A 344 12.11 26.20 27.97
C ALA A 344 11.07 25.18 27.50
N PRO A 345 11.04 23.96 28.08
CA PRO A 345 10.21 22.85 27.62
C PRO A 345 8.72 23.18 27.53
N PHE A 346 8.12 23.64 28.64
CA PHE A 346 6.69 23.93 28.71
C PHE A 346 6.26 25.08 27.79
N LYS A 347 7.04 26.16 27.77
CA LYS A 347 6.76 27.33 26.92
C LYS A 347 6.83 26.96 25.44
N THR A 348 7.82 26.16 25.07
CA THR A 348 8.01 25.71 23.69
C THR A 348 6.87 24.79 23.26
N ASP A 349 6.54 23.76 24.05
CA ASP A 349 5.44 22.85 23.75
C ASP A 349 4.11 23.61 23.62
N TRP A 350 3.81 24.54 24.53
CA TRP A 350 2.59 25.35 24.46
C TRP A 350 2.53 26.22 23.21
N HIS A 351 3.64 26.89 22.87
CA HIS A 351 3.72 27.72 21.66
C HIS A 351 3.44 26.92 20.40
N TYR A 352 4.09 25.76 20.25
CA TYR A 352 3.88 24.89 19.09
C TYR A 352 2.48 24.27 19.10
N PHE A 353 1.94 23.88 20.26
CA PHE A 353 0.57 23.38 20.36
C PHE A 353 -0.45 24.39 19.79
N VAL A 354 -0.39 25.65 20.23
CA VAL A 354 -1.30 26.69 19.75
C VAL A 354 -1.16 26.91 18.24
N GLN A 355 0.07 26.95 17.72
CA GLN A 355 0.30 27.12 16.28
C GLN A 355 -0.20 25.94 15.44
N ILE A 356 0.05 24.71 15.90
CA ILE A 356 -0.38 23.49 15.21
C ILE A 356 -1.91 23.45 15.15
N ILE A 357 -2.59 23.71 16.27
CA ILE A 357 -4.06 23.74 16.31
C ILE A 357 -4.59 24.82 15.37
N LYS A 358 -4.02 26.03 15.41
CA LYS A 358 -4.38 27.12 14.49
C LYS A 358 -4.26 26.68 13.03
N ASN A 359 -3.13 26.08 12.65
CA ASN A 359 -2.87 25.66 11.27
C ASN A 359 -3.77 24.50 10.81
N ILE A 360 -4.07 23.53 11.69
CA ILE A 360 -4.95 22.40 11.37
C ILE A 360 -6.39 22.89 11.14
N PHE A 361 -6.92 23.74 12.01
CA PHE A 361 -8.32 24.18 11.94
C PHE A 361 -8.54 25.31 10.92
N ILE A 362 -7.62 26.25 10.78
CA ILE A 362 -7.80 27.44 9.90
C ILE A 362 -7.18 27.21 8.52
N HIS A 363 -5.96 26.68 8.46
CA HIS A 363 -5.24 26.50 7.20
C HIS A 363 -5.39 25.10 6.59
N LYS A 364 -6.21 24.23 7.21
CA LYS A 364 -6.45 22.84 6.79
C LYS A 364 -5.14 22.06 6.57
N ALA A 365 -4.08 22.37 7.33
CA ALA A 365 -2.85 21.60 7.30
C ALA A 365 -3.16 20.15 7.70
N ARG A 366 -2.95 19.20 6.79
CA ARG A 366 -3.17 17.77 7.04
C ARG A 366 -1.84 17.03 7.04
N SER A 367 -1.79 15.95 7.83
CA SER A 367 -0.75 14.92 7.72
C SER A 367 -0.73 14.44 6.28
N GLN A 368 0.39 14.68 5.60
CA GLN A 368 0.56 14.26 4.21
C GLN A 368 0.80 12.75 4.14
#